data_AF-A0A9W4NAS5-F1
#
_entry.id   AF-A0A9W4NAS5-F1
#
_cell.length_a   1.000
_cell.length_b   1.000
_cell.length_c   1.000
_cell.angle_alpha   90.00
_cell.angle_beta   90.00
_cell.angle_gamma   90.00
#
_symmetry.space_group_name_H-M   'P 1'
#
loop_
_entity.id
_entity.type
_entity.pdbx_description
1 polymer ?
#
loop_
_entity_poly.entity_id
_entity_poly.type
_entity_poly.pdbx_seq_one_letter_code
_entity_poly.pdbx_strand_id
1 'polypeptide(L)'
;MPPDILDKSVMDSTLAMLVNAGELAEEVSRLASMEGKVVMGSSANLTGKGTKIVAEDIEPDILRVADIVVDYGKQKFHYPRASFTMIDFRTMNVLRYRACHDVIQDSLWRFCGIKVPDDSQRPANLSGDTFAKEMQKGYN
;
A
#
# COMPACT_ATOMS: atom_id res chain seq x y z
N MET A 1 -16.57 12.09 -2.68
CA MET A 1 -16.10 11.05 -3.62
C MET A 1 -17.30 10.54 -4.39
N PRO A 2 -17.22 10.38 -5.72
CA PRO A 2 -18.29 9.75 -6.50
C PRO A 2 -18.60 8.32 -6.00
N PRO A 3 -19.87 7.87 -5.99
CA PRO A 3 -20.24 6.54 -5.46
C PRO A 3 -19.51 5.37 -6.12
N ASP A 4 -19.31 5.42 -7.44
CA ASP A 4 -18.63 4.37 -8.21
C ASP A 4 -17.14 4.24 -7.84
N ILE A 5 -16.49 5.33 -7.45
CA ILE A 5 -15.12 5.32 -6.96
C ILE A 5 -15.07 4.76 -5.55
N LEU A 6 -16.06 5.09 -4.70
CA LEU A 6 -16.14 4.53 -3.35
C LEU A 6 -16.33 3.01 -3.39
N ASP A 7 -17.23 2.52 -4.23
CA ASP A 7 -17.49 1.08 -4.38
C ASP A 7 -16.24 0.31 -4.84
N LYS A 8 -15.42 0.91 -5.73
CA LYS A 8 -14.14 0.33 -6.17
C LYS A 8 -13.02 0.42 -5.13
N SER A 9 -13.22 1.21 -4.09
CA SER A 9 -12.23 1.49 -3.05
C SER A 9 -12.48 0.72 -1.77
N VAL A 10 -13.66 0.14 -1.62
CA VAL A 10 -14.10 -0.62 -0.44
C VAL A 10 -14.16 -2.10 -0.78
N MET A 11 -13.58 -2.94 0.07
CA MET A 11 -13.69 -4.40 -0.01
C MET A 11 -14.20 -4.92 1.33
N ASP A 12 -15.24 -5.76 1.34
CA ASP A 12 -15.81 -6.36 2.56
C ASP A 12 -16.12 -5.33 3.67
N SER A 13 -16.68 -4.19 3.27
CA SER A 13 -16.94 -3.03 4.15
C SER A 13 -15.68 -2.46 4.83
N THR A 14 -14.51 -2.65 4.24
CA THR A 14 -13.23 -2.08 4.69
C THR A 14 -12.56 -1.23 3.64
N LEU A 15 -11.77 -0.27 4.10
CA LEU A 15 -10.91 0.57 3.29
C LEU A 15 -9.46 0.40 3.77
N ALA A 16 -8.54 0.22 2.82
CA ALA A 16 -7.12 0.21 3.14
C ALA A 16 -6.58 1.64 3.19
N MET A 17 -5.99 2.03 4.34
CA MET A 17 -5.38 3.34 4.51
C MET A 17 -3.87 3.20 4.67
N LEU A 18 -3.12 3.94 3.86
CA LEU A 18 -1.67 4.05 4.01
C LEU A 18 -1.37 5.17 5.01
N VAL A 19 -0.61 4.84 6.05
CA VAL A 19 -0.12 5.77 7.07
C VAL A 19 1.40 5.84 7.03
N ASN A 20 1.98 6.96 7.44
CA ASN A 20 3.44 7.17 7.49
C ASN A 20 4.14 6.96 6.14
N ALA A 21 3.53 7.46 5.06
CA ALA A 21 4.05 7.33 3.69
C ALA A 21 5.17 8.32 3.33
N GLY A 22 5.59 9.17 4.29
CA GLY A 22 6.63 10.18 4.12
C GLY A 22 6.08 11.54 3.68
N GLU A 23 6.98 12.53 3.69
CA GLU A 23 6.66 13.96 3.56
C GLU A 23 5.89 14.31 2.29
N LEU A 24 6.22 13.70 1.14
CA LEU A 24 5.51 13.96 -0.11
C LEU A 24 4.04 13.52 -0.02
N ALA A 25 3.78 12.32 0.51
CA ALA A 25 2.42 11.80 0.62
C ALA A 25 1.61 12.58 1.67
N GLU A 26 2.25 13.02 2.75
CA GLU A 26 1.64 13.89 3.75
C GLU A 26 1.24 15.25 3.15
N GLU A 27 2.12 15.87 2.38
CA GLU A 27 1.84 17.16 1.76
C GLU A 27 0.74 17.07 0.69
N VAL A 28 0.76 16.01 -0.14
CA VAL A 28 -0.31 15.75 -1.12
C VAL A 28 -1.65 15.51 -0.42
N SER A 29 -1.66 14.76 0.69
CA SER A 29 -2.85 14.54 1.51
C SER A 29 -3.36 15.84 2.15
N ARG A 30 -2.46 16.68 2.67
CA ARG A 30 -2.78 17.98 3.26
C ARG A 30 -3.44 18.91 2.24
N LEU A 31 -2.84 19.04 1.04
CA LEU A 31 -3.37 19.86 -0.05
C LEU A 31 -4.73 19.36 -0.53
N ALA A 32 -4.90 18.05 -0.72
CA ALA A 32 -6.19 17.48 -1.10
C ALA A 32 -7.26 17.73 -0.03
N SER A 33 -6.90 17.60 1.25
CA SER A 33 -7.82 17.79 2.37
C SER A 33 -8.30 19.24 2.49
N MET A 34 -7.43 20.23 2.21
CA MET A 34 -7.81 21.65 2.15
C MET A 34 -8.90 21.91 1.10
N GLU A 35 -8.92 21.12 0.04
CA GLU A 35 -9.90 21.20 -1.05
C GLU A 35 -11.12 20.26 -0.83
N GLY A 36 -11.23 19.64 0.35
CA GLY A 36 -12.30 18.67 0.64
C GLY A 36 -12.23 17.40 -0.22
N LYS A 37 -11.04 17.07 -0.74
CA LYS A 37 -10.78 15.90 -1.58
C LYS A 37 -9.99 14.86 -0.79
N VAL A 38 -10.01 13.63 -1.30
CA VAL A 38 -9.18 12.53 -0.79
C VAL A 38 -8.26 12.03 -1.90
N VAL A 39 -7.10 11.52 -1.51
CA VAL A 39 -6.10 10.98 -2.43
C VAL A 39 -6.25 9.46 -2.43
N MET A 40 -6.49 8.92 -3.62
CA MET A 40 -6.57 7.48 -3.85
C MET A 40 -5.48 7.10 -4.84
N GLY A 41 -4.78 6.01 -4.57
CA GLY A 41 -3.68 5.58 -5.42
C GLY A 41 -3.52 4.07 -5.40
N SER A 42 -3.40 3.48 -6.58
CA SER A 42 -2.78 2.17 -6.74
C SER A 42 -1.26 2.34 -6.89
N SER A 43 -0.54 1.22 -6.93
CA SER A 43 0.86 1.28 -7.34
C SER A 43 0.98 1.77 -8.79
N ALA A 44 1.99 2.60 -9.08
CA ALA A 44 2.25 3.18 -10.39
C ALA A 44 2.91 2.15 -11.33
N ASN A 45 2.16 1.11 -11.69
CA ASN A 45 2.60 0.06 -12.59
C ASN A 45 1.42 -0.60 -13.30
N LEU A 46 1.71 -1.28 -14.41
CA LEU A 46 0.74 -2.21 -15.00
C LEU A 46 0.44 -3.36 -14.04
N THR A 47 -0.82 -3.81 -14.00
CA THR A 47 -1.27 -4.91 -13.13
C THR A 47 -0.38 -6.14 -13.30
N GLY A 48 0.09 -6.70 -12.18
CA GLY A 48 0.93 -7.90 -12.15
C GLY A 48 2.41 -7.68 -12.52
N LYS A 49 2.87 -6.44 -12.75
CA LYS A 49 4.27 -6.13 -13.09
C LYS A 49 5.15 -5.71 -11.91
N GLY A 50 4.65 -5.87 -10.68
CA GLY A 50 5.35 -5.53 -9.45
C GLY A 50 5.51 -4.02 -9.21
N THR A 51 5.80 -3.66 -7.96
CA THR A 51 6.02 -2.26 -7.55
C THR A 51 7.35 -1.75 -8.09
N LYS A 52 7.34 -0.54 -8.67
CA LYS A 52 8.54 0.16 -9.15
C LYS A 52 9.18 0.94 -8.02
N ILE A 53 10.51 1.02 -8.03
CA ILE A 53 11.30 1.66 -6.97
C ILE A 53 12.03 2.92 -7.44
N VAL A 54 12.09 3.13 -8.76
CA VAL A 54 12.61 4.32 -9.44
C VAL A 54 11.66 4.66 -10.59
N ALA A 55 11.61 5.93 -11.01
CA ALA A 55 10.64 6.38 -12.02
C ALA A 55 10.93 5.78 -13.41
N GLU A 56 12.20 5.52 -13.72
CA GLU A 56 12.66 4.97 -14.99
C GLU A 56 12.17 3.54 -15.25
N ASP A 57 11.79 2.81 -14.18
CA ASP A 57 11.25 1.45 -14.27
C ASP A 57 9.71 1.44 -14.51
N ILE A 58 9.06 2.60 -14.48
CA ILE A 58 7.60 2.72 -14.73
C ILE A 58 7.33 2.47 -16.21
N GLU A 59 6.29 1.68 -16.49
CA GLU A 59 5.94 1.35 -17.88
C GLU A 59 5.56 2.60 -18.68
N PRO A 60 6.04 2.74 -19.95
CA PRO A 60 5.75 3.91 -20.76
C PRO A 60 4.26 4.22 -20.95
N ASP A 61 3.41 3.21 -20.94
CA ASP A 61 1.96 3.38 -21.03
C ASP A 61 1.35 4.05 -19.79
N ILE A 62 1.92 3.80 -18.60
CA ILE A 62 1.53 4.49 -17.36
C ILE A 62 2.03 5.94 -17.41
N LEU A 63 3.27 6.16 -17.84
CA LEU A 63 3.83 7.52 -17.96
C LEU A 63 3.07 8.37 -18.98
N ARG A 64 2.59 7.77 -20.07
CA ARG A 64 1.85 8.49 -21.12
C ARG A 64 0.52 9.06 -20.64
N VAL A 65 -0.13 8.43 -19.66
CA VAL A 65 -1.42 8.87 -19.12
C VAL A 65 -1.28 9.69 -17.84
N ALA A 66 -0.07 9.87 -17.32
CA ALA A 66 0.17 10.65 -16.12
C ALA A 66 0.24 12.15 -16.46
N ASP A 67 -0.59 12.95 -15.79
CA ASP A 67 -0.50 14.42 -15.89
C ASP A 67 0.78 14.95 -15.23
N ILE A 68 1.24 14.28 -14.17
CA ILE A 68 2.39 14.68 -13.36
C ILE A 68 3.19 13.44 -12.96
N VAL A 69 4.51 13.52 -13.09
CA VAL A 69 5.47 12.54 -12.54
C VAL A 69 6.38 13.28 -11.56
N VAL A 70 6.42 12.81 -10.31
CA VAL A 70 7.30 13.35 -9.29
C VAL A 70 8.45 12.36 -9.07
N ASP A 71 9.61 12.67 -9.64
CA ASP A 71 10.82 11.87 -9.47
C ASP A 71 11.74 12.51 -8.43
N TYR A 72 11.89 11.86 -7.29
CA TYR A 72 12.81 12.23 -6.21
C TYR A 72 13.83 11.12 -5.92
N GLY A 73 14.08 10.28 -6.93
CA GLY A 73 15.03 9.18 -6.88
C GLY A 73 14.46 7.90 -6.26
N LYS A 74 15.37 7.02 -5.84
CA LYS A 74 15.04 5.66 -5.39
C LYS A 74 14.24 5.65 -4.09
N GLN A 75 13.18 4.85 -4.06
CA GLN A 75 12.31 4.65 -2.90
C GLN A 75 13.11 4.19 -1.66
N LYS A 76 13.04 4.96 -0.57
CA LYS A 76 13.87 4.77 0.64
C LYS A 76 13.79 3.37 1.24
N PHE A 77 12.57 2.84 1.44
CA PHE A 77 12.32 1.55 2.08
C PHE A 77 12.01 0.44 1.06
N HIS A 78 12.87 0.28 0.06
CA HIS A 78 12.66 -0.71 -1.00
C HIS A 78 13.20 -2.12 -0.66
N TYR A 79 14.10 -2.21 0.33
CA TYR A 79 14.79 -3.44 0.73
C TYR A 79 14.28 -3.92 2.11
N PRO A 80 14.17 -5.24 2.36
CA PRO A 80 14.40 -6.35 1.42
C PRO A 80 13.28 -6.54 0.39
N ARG A 81 12.11 -5.94 0.61
CA ARG A 81 10.96 -6.02 -0.28
C ARG A 81 10.24 -4.67 -0.33
N ALA A 82 10.07 -4.15 -1.54
CA ALA A 82 9.33 -2.91 -1.78
C ALA A 82 7.83 -3.07 -1.46
N SER A 83 7.11 -1.95 -1.45
CA SER A 83 5.71 -1.85 -0.98
C SER A 83 5.55 -1.91 0.55
N PHE A 84 4.33 -1.68 1.03
CA PHE A 84 4.01 -1.48 2.44
C PHE A 84 3.49 -2.76 3.11
N THR A 85 3.78 -2.90 4.40
CA THR A 85 3.17 -3.90 5.26
C THR A 85 1.70 -3.57 5.48
N MET A 86 0.81 -4.57 5.44
CA MET A 86 -0.64 -4.40 5.62
C MET A 86 -1.13 -5.22 6.80
N ILE A 87 -1.93 -4.60 7.65
CA ILE A 87 -2.54 -5.21 8.84
C ILE A 87 -4.04 -4.96 8.79
N ASP A 88 -4.84 -6.01 8.98
CA ASP A 88 -6.26 -5.87 9.27
C ASP A 88 -6.43 -5.52 10.75
N PHE A 89 -6.73 -4.26 11.05
CA PHE A 89 -6.90 -3.80 12.43
C PHE A 89 -8.12 -4.38 13.16
N ARG A 90 -9.08 -5.01 12.47
CA ARG A 90 -10.22 -5.69 13.12
C ARG A 90 -9.80 -6.98 13.79
N THR A 91 -8.82 -7.67 13.19
CA THR A 91 -8.36 -9.00 13.63
C THR A 91 -6.90 -8.99 14.10
N MET A 92 -6.19 -7.88 13.89
CA MET A 92 -4.74 -7.73 14.07
C MET A 92 -3.90 -8.72 13.26
N ASN A 93 -4.45 -9.24 12.16
CA ASN A 93 -3.73 -10.12 11.25
C ASN A 93 -2.89 -9.33 10.25
N VAL A 94 -1.64 -9.73 10.07
CA VAL A 94 -0.78 -9.20 9.01
C VAL A 94 -1.20 -9.82 7.68
N LEU A 95 -1.78 -9.02 6.79
CA LEU A 95 -2.24 -9.42 5.46
C LEU A 95 -1.09 -9.45 4.45
N ARG A 96 -0.06 -8.62 4.66
CA ARG A 96 1.08 -8.53 3.75
C ARG A 96 2.34 -8.12 4.49
N TYR A 97 3.39 -8.94 4.40
CA TYR A 97 4.70 -8.69 5.00
C TYR A 97 5.63 -8.01 3.98
N ARG A 98 5.94 -6.72 4.16
CA ARG A 98 6.82 -5.93 3.26
C ARG A 98 7.70 -4.98 4.06
N ALA A 99 7.97 -3.79 3.52
CA ALA A 99 8.87 -2.81 4.13
C ALA A 99 8.45 -2.51 5.57
N CYS A 100 9.47 -2.33 6.43
CA CYS A 100 9.35 -1.91 7.82
C CYS A 100 8.44 -2.78 8.71
N HIS A 101 8.18 -4.04 8.33
CA HIS A 101 7.37 -4.95 9.15
C HIS A 101 7.92 -5.09 10.58
N ASP A 102 9.24 -5.24 10.70
CA ASP A 102 9.98 -5.30 11.95
C ASP A 102 9.79 -4.05 12.82
N VAL A 103 9.87 -2.86 12.21
CA VAL A 103 9.66 -1.58 12.90
C VAL A 103 8.21 -1.44 13.35
N ILE A 104 7.25 -1.86 12.53
CA ILE A 104 5.82 -1.86 12.88
C ILE A 104 5.56 -2.81 14.05
N GLN A 105 6.15 -4.01 14.02
CA GLN A 105 6.05 -4.99 15.09
C GLN A 105 6.62 -4.46 16.42
N ASP A 106 7.80 -3.83 16.40
CA ASP A 106 8.40 -3.20 17.60
C ASP A 106 7.48 -2.11 18.15
N SER A 107 6.93 -1.27 17.27
CA SER A 107 6.04 -0.16 17.66
C SER A 107 4.74 -0.67 18.30
N LEU A 108 4.09 -1.66 17.68
CA LEU A 108 2.86 -2.27 18.20
C LEU A 108 3.09 -2.95 19.55
N TRP A 109 4.24 -3.61 19.72
CA TRP A 109 4.58 -4.23 20.99
C TRP A 109 4.82 -3.19 22.08
N ARG A 110 5.70 -2.22 21.84
CA ARG A 110 6.14 -1.27 22.87
C ARG A 110 5.06 -0.30 23.31
N PHE A 111 4.23 0.16 22.37
CA PHE A 111 3.26 1.22 22.65
C PHE A 111 1.84 0.70 22.84
N CYS A 112 1.52 -0.48 22.29
CA CYS A 112 0.17 -1.05 22.37
C CYS A 112 0.13 -2.41 23.08
N GLY A 113 1.27 -3.04 23.40
CA GLY A 113 1.31 -4.39 23.96
C GLY A 113 0.84 -5.49 23.00
N ILE A 114 0.73 -5.20 21.69
CA ILE A 114 0.22 -6.13 20.68
C ILE A 114 1.38 -6.84 20.01
N LYS A 115 1.36 -8.17 20.06
CA LYS A 115 2.34 -9.00 19.37
C LYS A 115 1.80 -9.43 18.00
N VAL A 116 2.49 -9.04 16.94
CA VAL A 116 2.24 -9.55 15.58
C VAL A 116 3.28 -10.64 15.22
N PRO A 117 2.93 -11.64 14.38
CA PRO A 117 3.85 -12.71 14.01
C PRO A 117 5.07 -12.21 13.21
N ASP A 118 6.16 -12.96 13.27
CA ASP A 118 7.33 -12.71 12.42
C ASP A 118 7.05 -13.10 10.95
N ASP A 119 7.75 -12.48 9.99
CA ASP A 119 7.65 -12.86 8.56
C ASP A 119 8.02 -14.33 8.30
N SER A 120 8.88 -14.92 9.14
CA SER A 120 9.21 -16.35 9.07
C SER A 120 8.04 -17.27 9.43
N GLN A 121 7.04 -16.75 10.16
CA GLN A 121 5.83 -17.44 10.58
C GLN A 121 4.66 -17.19 9.62
N ARG A 122 4.93 -16.57 8.46
CA ARG A 122 3.89 -16.28 7.48
C ARG A 122 3.27 -17.56 6.93
N PRO A 123 1.94 -17.59 6.79
CA PRO A 123 1.27 -18.53 5.89
C PRO A 123 1.87 -18.46 4.48
N ALA A 124 2.11 -19.60 3.84
CA ALA A 124 2.75 -19.69 2.52
C ALA A 124 2.04 -18.87 1.42
N ASN A 125 0.76 -18.57 1.61
CA ASN A 125 -0.06 -17.75 0.72
C ASN A 125 0.09 -16.23 0.93
N LEU A 126 0.92 -15.72 1.86
CA LEU A 126 1.07 -14.26 2.07
C LEU A 126 2.36 -13.68 1.45
N SER A 127 3.01 -14.40 0.55
CA SER A 127 4.12 -13.92 -0.28
C SER A 127 3.67 -12.93 -1.38
N GLY A 128 2.77 -11.99 -1.04
CA GLY A 128 2.26 -10.85 -1.81
C GLY A 128 1.84 -10.99 -3.28
N ASP A 129 1.80 -12.20 -3.84
CA ASP A 129 1.08 -12.48 -5.10
C ASP A 129 -0.39 -12.88 -4.85
N THR A 130 -0.74 -13.27 -3.62
CA THR A 130 -2.06 -13.85 -3.33
C THR A 130 -3.11 -12.81 -2.93
N PHE A 131 -2.72 -11.67 -2.35
CA PHE A 131 -3.68 -10.62 -2.02
C PHE A 131 -4.35 -10.03 -3.28
N ALA A 132 -3.58 -9.89 -4.37
CA ALA A 132 -4.13 -9.53 -5.68
C ALA A 132 -5.08 -10.61 -6.24
N LYS A 133 -4.77 -11.89 -6.01
CA LYS A 133 -5.62 -13.02 -6.43
C LYS A 133 -6.90 -13.14 -5.58
N GLU A 134 -6.85 -12.81 -4.29
CA GLU A 134 -8.04 -12.80 -3.42
C GLU A 134 -8.93 -11.59 -3.69
N MET A 135 -8.36 -10.41 -3.96
CA MET A 135 -9.09 -9.23 -4.48
C MET A 135 -9.76 -9.49 -5.84
N GLN A 136 -9.17 -10.33 -6.70
CA GLN A 136 -9.76 -10.72 -7.99
C GLN A 136 -10.87 -11.79 -7.88
N LYS A 137 -10.91 -12.58 -6.80
CA LYS A 137 -11.96 -13.59 -6.58
C LYS A 137 -13.33 -12.99 -6.27
N GLY A 138 -13.40 -11.72 -5.89
CA GLY A 138 -14.65 -10.97 -5.70
C GLY A 138 -15.29 -10.45 -6.99
N TYR A 139 -14.76 -10.79 -8.17
CA TYR A 139 -15.23 -10.33 -9.49
C TYR A 139 -15.81 -11.46 -10.38
N ASN A 140 -16.34 -12.54 -9.79
CA ASN A 140 -17.17 -13.53 -10.49
C ASN A 140 -18.53 -13.67 -9.82
#